data_AF-A0A9D0GZB6-F1
#
_entry.id   AF-A0A9D0GZB6-F1
#
_cell.length_a   1.000
_cell.length_b   1.000
_cell.length_c   1.000
_cell.angle_alpha   90.00
_cell.angle_beta   90.00
_cell.angle_gamma   90.00
#
_symmetry.space_group_name_H-M   'P 1'
#
loop_
_entity.id
_entity.type
_entity.pdbx_description
1 polymer ?
#
loop_
_entity_poly.entity_id
_entity_poly.type
_entity_poly.pdbx_seq_one_letter_code
_entity_poly.pdbx_strand_id
1 'polypeptide(L)'
;MKRLTDILFSLKTTVTLLIIFAAVIGAATFIENDFGRETSYALIYGTKWFEVLLTLLTVNLIGNIFRYKMWQPKKLPLFIFHLSFIVIFIGAAVTRYFGYEGMMHIREKQEQNKIFSRDPFLQITAKKGEKEFKHERPLLLSAVPVFNVNNFEETLDIDGKTLTVRYKNFIKGVTTEVKEDPEGEPIITLRASAGMDSIDLTMKEGSFEDFGSFAFIFSDPDKFKQRLEGKDFVFFFVKD
;
A
#
# COMPACT_ATOMS: atom_id res chain seq x y z
N MET A 1 -34.77 -5.61 -27.99
CA MET A 1 -33.69 -4.64 -27.72
C MET A 1 -34.17 -3.31 -27.12
N LYS A 2 -35.25 -2.66 -27.62
CA LYS A 2 -35.73 -1.37 -27.07
C LYS A 2 -35.91 -1.33 -25.55
N ARG A 3 -36.48 -2.39 -24.96
CA ARG A 3 -36.70 -2.47 -23.49
C ARG A 3 -35.42 -2.37 -22.65
N LEU A 4 -34.32 -3.00 -23.08
CA LEU A 4 -33.08 -3.01 -22.30
C LEU A 4 -32.38 -1.65 -22.35
N THR A 5 -32.32 -1.04 -23.52
CA THR A 5 -31.77 0.32 -23.69
C THR A 5 -32.63 1.37 -22.99
N ASP A 6 -33.95 1.19 -22.96
CA ASP A 6 -34.85 2.09 -22.25
C ASP A 6 -34.68 2.01 -20.73
N ILE A 7 -34.44 0.81 -20.19
CA ILE A 7 -34.12 0.62 -18.77
C ILE A 7 -32.73 1.19 -18.48
N LEU A 8 -31.71 0.82 -19.26
CA LEU A 8 -30.32 1.21 -19.02
C LEU A 8 -30.13 2.72 -19.05
N PHE A 9 -30.84 3.45 -19.92
CA PHE A 9 -30.76 4.91 -20.06
C PHE A 9 -31.93 5.64 -19.40
N SER A 10 -32.57 5.03 -18.40
CA SER A 10 -33.61 5.69 -17.61
C SER A 10 -33.00 6.52 -16.48
N LEU A 11 -33.70 7.59 -16.08
CA LEU A 11 -33.32 8.40 -14.92
C LEU A 11 -33.30 7.56 -13.62
N LYS A 12 -34.21 6.58 -13.50
CA LYS A 12 -34.26 5.66 -12.37
C LYS A 12 -32.94 4.89 -12.24
N THR A 13 -32.46 4.31 -13.34
CA THR A 13 -31.19 3.58 -13.36
C THR A 13 -30.01 4.48 -13.01
N THR A 14 -29.98 5.72 -13.51
CA THR A 14 -28.93 6.68 -13.16
C THR A 14 -28.88 6.95 -11.66
N VAL A 15 -30.03 7.25 -11.04
CA VAL A 15 -30.11 7.50 -9.59
C VAL A 15 -29.71 6.24 -8.81
N THR A 16 -30.17 5.06 -9.23
CA THR A 16 -29.79 3.79 -8.60
C THR A 16 -28.28 3.55 -8.67
N LEU A 17 -27.65 3.72 -9.85
CA LEU A 17 -26.21 3.56 -10.01
C LEU A 17 -25.42 4.56 -9.16
N LEU A 18 -25.89 5.81 -9.07
CA LEU A 18 -25.25 6.84 -8.23
C LEU A 18 -25.35 6.51 -6.74
N ILE A 19 -26.48 5.99 -6.26
CA ILE A 19 -26.64 5.57 -4.86
C ILE A 19 -25.72 4.39 -4.55
N ILE A 20 -25.65 3.39 -5.44
CA ILE A 20 -24.73 2.25 -5.29
C ILE A 20 -23.27 2.75 -5.27
N PHE A 21 -22.91 3.63 -6.20
CA PHE A 21 -21.58 4.22 -6.25
C PHE A 21 -21.24 4.97 -4.96
N ALA A 22 -22.15 5.83 -4.47
CA ALA A 22 -21.97 6.57 -3.22
C ALA A 22 -21.83 5.64 -1.99
N ALA A 23 -22.64 4.59 -1.91
CA ALA A 23 -22.55 3.60 -0.83
C ALA A 23 -21.21 2.85 -0.87
N VAL A 24 -20.75 2.45 -2.06
CA VAL A 24 -19.49 1.74 -2.25
C VAL A 24 -18.30 2.62 -1.86
N ILE A 25 -18.22 3.86 -2.36
CA ILE A 25 -17.09 4.74 -2.01
C ILE A 25 -17.13 5.15 -0.53
N GLY A 26 -18.33 5.33 0.05
CA GLY A 26 -18.49 5.58 1.48
C GLY A 26 -17.96 4.41 2.31
N ALA A 27 -18.33 3.17 1.96
CA ALA A 27 -17.78 1.98 2.59
C ALA A 27 -16.25 1.87 2.41
N ALA A 28 -15.75 2.21 1.22
CA ALA A 28 -14.31 2.23 0.93
C ALA A 28 -13.53 3.19 1.82
N THR A 29 -14.09 4.36 2.14
CA THR A 29 -13.48 5.33 3.06
C THR A 29 -13.36 4.77 4.47
N PHE A 30 -14.40 4.10 4.99
CA PHE A 30 -14.31 3.46 6.31
C PHE A 30 -13.30 2.31 6.33
N ILE A 31 -13.30 1.46 5.29
CA ILE A 31 -12.32 0.37 5.16
C ILE A 31 -10.89 0.92 5.08
N GLU A 32 -10.69 2.02 4.37
CA GLU A 32 -9.38 2.68 4.29
C GLU A 32 -8.94 3.22 5.65
N ASN A 33 -9.84 3.84 6.40
CA ASN A 33 -9.55 4.33 7.75
C ASN A 33 -9.12 3.20 8.69
N ASP A 34 -9.86 2.07 8.68
CA ASP A 34 -9.67 1.01 9.67
C ASP A 34 -8.56 0.02 9.27
N PHE A 35 -8.48 -0.32 7.98
CA PHE A 35 -7.60 -1.36 7.46
C PHE A 35 -6.50 -0.84 6.53
N GLY A 36 -6.48 0.46 6.27
CA GLY A 36 -5.51 1.15 5.41
C GLY A 36 -5.86 1.13 3.93
N ARG A 37 -5.22 2.05 3.21
CA ARG A 37 -5.35 2.27 1.76
C ARG A 37 -5.14 1.02 0.92
N GLU A 38 -4.13 0.20 1.22
CA GLU A 38 -3.85 -1.05 0.49
C GLU A 38 -5.04 -2.03 0.53
N THR A 39 -5.67 -2.15 1.70
CA THR A 39 -6.85 -3.01 1.90
C THR A 39 -8.06 -2.48 1.13
N SER A 40 -8.32 -1.17 1.21
CA SER A 40 -9.43 -0.55 0.48
C SER A 40 -9.25 -0.70 -1.04
N TYR A 41 -8.01 -0.57 -1.53
CA TYR A 41 -7.67 -0.84 -2.91
C TYR A 41 -7.90 -2.30 -3.29
N ALA A 42 -7.37 -3.26 -2.52
CA ALA A 42 -7.53 -4.68 -2.81
C ALA A 42 -8.99 -5.14 -2.88
N LEU A 43 -9.87 -4.53 -2.06
CA LEU A 43 -11.28 -4.92 -1.95
C LEU A 43 -12.21 -4.21 -2.92
N ILE A 44 -11.94 -2.94 -3.23
CA ILE A 44 -12.86 -2.06 -3.96
C ILE A 44 -12.15 -1.47 -5.18
N TYR A 45 -11.26 -0.50 -4.99
CA TYR A 45 -10.75 0.31 -6.11
C TYR A 45 -9.94 -0.50 -7.15
N GLY A 46 -9.21 -1.51 -6.71
CA GLY A 46 -8.41 -2.41 -7.54
C GLY A 46 -9.22 -3.50 -8.25
N THR A 47 -10.49 -3.70 -7.89
CA THR A 47 -11.25 -4.86 -8.35
C THR A 47 -12.01 -4.65 -9.66
N LYS A 48 -12.29 -5.74 -10.37
CA LYS A 48 -13.04 -5.71 -11.63
C LYS A 48 -14.51 -5.35 -11.47
N TRP A 49 -15.14 -5.70 -10.34
CA TRP A 49 -16.56 -5.40 -10.13
C TRP A 49 -16.80 -3.88 -9.96
N PHE A 50 -15.89 -3.18 -9.29
CA PHE A 50 -15.97 -1.73 -9.15
C PHE A 50 -15.72 -1.04 -10.50
N GLU A 51 -14.80 -1.58 -11.29
CA GLU A 51 -14.57 -1.13 -12.67
C GLU A 51 -15.81 -1.28 -13.56
N VAL A 52 -16.55 -2.39 -13.41
CA VAL A 52 -17.83 -2.60 -14.10
C VAL A 52 -18.87 -1.58 -13.66
N LEU A 53 -18.95 -1.24 -12.36
CA LEU A 53 -19.84 -0.20 -11.85
C LEU A 53 -19.55 1.16 -12.50
N LEU A 54 -18.29 1.58 -12.54
CA LEU A 54 -17.86 2.82 -13.20
C LEU A 54 -18.15 2.83 -14.70
N THR A 55 -17.93 1.69 -15.35
CA THR A 55 -18.22 1.51 -16.79
C THR A 55 -19.72 1.64 -17.05
N LEU A 56 -20.56 1.00 -16.24
CA LEU A 56 -22.02 1.11 -16.34
C LEU A 56 -22.50 2.54 -16.14
N LEU A 57 -21.94 3.25 -15.15
CA LEU A 57 -22.25 4.66 -14.91
C LEU A 57 -21.84 5.54 -16.10
N THR A 58 -20.66 5.32 -16.67
CA THR A 58 -20.16 6.03 -17.86
C THR A 58 -21.08 5.82 -19.06
N VAL A 59 -21.41 4.56 -19.38
CA VAL A 59 -22.31 4.21 -20.49
C VAL A 59 -23.70 4.80 -20.28
N ASN A 60 -24.21 4.76 -19.05
CA ASN A 60 -25.49 5.38 -18.69
C ASN A 60 -25.50 6.91 -18.92
N LEU A 61 -24.45 7.62 -18.49
CA LEU A 61 -24.30 9.06 -18.71
C LEU A 61 -24.24 9.41 -20.20
N ILE A 62 -23.47 8.67 -21.00
CA ILE A 62 -23.39 8.85 -22.45
C ILE A 62 -24.78 8.69 -23.07
N GLY A 63 -25.49 7.59 -22.75
CA GLY A 63 -26.82 7.35 -23.31
C GLY A 63 -27.85 8.42 -22.91
N ASN A 64 -27.75 8.96 -21.70
CA ASN A 64 -28.62 10.05 -21.22
C ASN A 64 -28.42 11.35 -22.00
N ILE A 65 -27.17 11.69 -22.37
CA ILE A 65 -26.88 12.87 -23.20
C ILE A 65 -27.68 12.80 -24.51
N PHE A 66 -27.68 11.63 -25.16
CA PHE A 66 -28.43 11.41 -26.40
C PHE A 66 -29.94 11.32 -26.21
N ARG A 67 -30.39 10.57 -25.21
CA ARG A 67 -31.83 10.37 -24.93
C ARG A 67 -32.54 11.69 -24.64
N TYR A 68 -31.92 12.55 -23.83
CA TYR A 68 -32.51 13.82 -23.41
C TYR A 68 -32.08 15.02 -24.26
N LYS A 69 -31.31 14.78 -25.34
CA LYS A 69 -30.77 15.81 -26.25
C LYS A 69 -30.12 16.96 -25.48
N MET A 70 -29.22 16.62 -24.57
CA MET A 70 -28.63 17.59 -23.63
C MET A 70 -27.75 18.64 -24.31
N TRP A 71 -27.28 18.39 -25.54
CA TRP A 71 -26.52 19.35 -26.37
C TRP A 71 -27.31 20.60 -26.77
N GLN A 72 -28.60 20.69 -26.47
CA GLN A 72 -29.37 21.91 -26.70
C GLN A 72 -28.86 23.05 -25.82
N PRO A 73 -28.74 24.30 -26.32
CA PRO A 73 -28.21 25.43 -25.55
C PRO A 73 -28.91 25.64 -24.20
N LYS A 74 -30.23 25.39 -24.14
CA LYS A 74 -31.03 25.48 -22.91
C LYS A 74 -30.64 24.48 -21.81
N LYS A 75 -29.90 23.41 -22.16
CA LYS A 75 -29.46 22.33 -21.29
C LYS A 75 -27.94 22.24 -21.18
N LEU A 76 -27.23 23.28 -21.64
CA LEU A 76 -25.78 23.31 -21.66
C LEU A 76 -25.13 23.03 -20.30
N PRO A 77 -25.63 23.57 -19.16
CA PRO A 77 -25.06 23.22 -17.85
C PRO A 77 -25.16 21.73 -17.53
N LEU A 78 -26.29 21.09 -17.85
CA LEU A 78 -26.47 19.65 -17.65
C LEU A 78 -25.51 18.86 -18.54
N PHE A 79 -25.38 19.26 -19.81
CA PHE A 79 -24.47 18.63 -20.75
C PHE A 79 -23.01 18.68 -20.27
N ILE A 80 -22.53 19.86 -19.84
CA ILE A 80 -21.17 20.03 -19.33
C ILE A 80 -20.93 19.13 -18.12
N PHE A 81 -21.87 19.11 -17.17
CA PHE A 81 -21.73 18.28 -15.96
C PHE A 81 -21.59 16.78 -16.27
N HIS A 82 -22.43 16.27 -17.18
CA HIS A 82 -22.35 14.86 -17.58
C HIS A 82 -21.06 14.57 -18.37
N LEU A 83 -20.65 15.50 -19.25
CA LEU A 83 -19.42 15.39 -20.01
C LEU A 83 -18.19 15.36 -19.09
N SER A 84 -18.16 16.17 -18.04
CA SER A 84 -17.07 16.18 -17.05
C SER A 84 -16.90 14.81 -16.39
N PHE A 85 -17.97 14.15 -15.96
CA PHE A 85 -17.87 12.80 -15.38
C PHE A 85 -17.38 11.77 -16.38
N ILE A 86 -17.82 11.85 -17.63
CA ILE A 86 -17.34 10.96 -18.69
C ILE A 86 -15.82 11.14 -18.88
N VAL A 87 -15.34 12.38 -18.94
CA VAL A 87 -13.91 12.68 -19.04
C VAL A 87 -13.14 12.15 -17.82
N ILE A 88 -13.66 12.35 -16.61
CA ILE A 88 -13.04 11.84 -15.37
C ILE A 88 -12.94 10.31 -15.39
N PHE A 89 -14.01 9.60 -15.77
CA PHE A 89 -13.99 8.13 -15.80
C PHE A 89 -13.08 7.56 -16.90
N ILE A 90 -13.03 8.22 -18.07
CA ILE A 90 -12.08 7.84 -19.13
C ILE A 90 -10.65 8.08 -18.64
N GLY A 91 -10.37 9.22 -18.00
CA GLY A 91 -9.06 9.51 -17.40
C GLY A 91 -8.65 8.47 -16.37
N ALA A 92 -9.57 8.10 -15.47
CA ALA A 92 -9.34 7.04 -14.49
C ALA A 92 -9.06 5.68 -15.14
N ALA A 93 -9.76 5.33 -16.22
CA ALA A 93 -9.48 4.11 -16.98
C ALA A 93 -8.08 4.15 -17.62
N VAL A 94 -7.68 5.28 -18.20
CA VAL A 94 -6.33 5.46 -18.76
C VAL A 94 -5.26 5.26 -17.68
N THR A 95 -5.40 5.92 -16.52
CA THR A 95 -4.46 5.77 -15.40
C THR A 95 -4.40 4.33 -14.90
N ARG A 96 -5.52 3.62 -14.83
CA ARG A 96 -5.59 2.23 -14.37
C ARG A 96 -4.91 1.23 -15.32
N TYR A 97 -5.05 1.43 -16.62
CA TYR A 97 -4.60 0.46 -17.62
C TYR A 97 -3.21 0.76 -18.19
N PHE A 98 -2.81 2.02 -18.20
CA PHE A 98 -1.55 2.47 -18.81
C PHE A 98 -0.65 3.25 -17.85
N GLY A 99 -1.14 3.57 -16.65
CA GLY A 99 -0.34 4.20 -15.61
C GLY A 99 0.52 3.19 -14.85
N TYR A 100 1.61 3.68 -14.28
CA TYR A 100 2.45 2.97 -13.32
C TYR A 100 2.66 3.88 -12.11
N GLU A 101 2.65 3.29 -10.92
CA GLU A 101 2.82 4.03 -9.66
C GLU A 101 4.18 3.69 -9.03
N GLY A 102 4.80 4.71 -8.45
CA GLY A 102 6.13 4.57 -7.87
C GLY A 102 6.42 5.61 -6.80
N MET A 103 7.47 5.38 -6.04
CA MET A 103 8.10 6.39 -5.19
C MET A 103 9.40 6.86 -5.81
N MET A 104 9.55 8.17 -5.93
CA MET A 104 10.79 8.82 -6.35
C MET A 104 11.33 9.60 -5.16
N HIS A 105 12.50 9.20 -4.66
CA HIS A 105 13.18 9.97 -3.63
C HIS A 105 14.12 10.98 -4.29
N ILE A 106 13.80 12.26 -4.14
CA ILE A 106 14.59 13.38 -4.66
C ILE A 106 15.18 14.13 -3.47
N ARG A 107 16.51 14.29 -3.45
CA ARG A 107 17.20 15.10 -2.45
C ARG A 107 17.29 16.54 -2.92
N GLU A 108 17.37 17.46 -1.97
CA GLU A 108 17.57 18.89 -2.24
C GLU A 108 18.74 19.13 -3.20
N LYS A 109 18.52 19.94 -4.23
CA LYS A 109 19.48 20.26 -5.30
C LYS A 109 19.95 19.06 -6.14
N GLN A 110 19.26 17.92 -6.09
CA GLN A 110 19.55 16.76 -6.93
C GLN A 110 18.41 16.47 -7.90
N GLU A 111 18.73 15.80 -9.01
CA GLU A 111 17.77 15.22 -9.94
C GLU A 111 17.77 13.69 -9.85
N GLN A 112 16.64 13.07 -10.20
CA GLN A 112 16.47 11.63 -10.17
C GLN A 112 15.68 11.19 -11.42
N ASN A 113 16.14 10.14 -12.08
CA ASN A 113 15.47 9.55 -13.24
C ASN A 113 15.03 8.09 -13.00
N LYS A 114 15.06 7.64 -11.73
CA LYS A 114 14.61 6.31 -11.31
C LYS A 114 13.46 6.41 -10.32
N ILE A 115 12.54 5.47 -10.43
CA ILE A 115 11.44 5.28 -9.48
C ILE A 115 11.50 3.86 -8.90
N PHE A 116 11.06 3.72 -7.65
CA PHE A 116 10.77 2.43 -7.06
C PHE A 116 9.29 2.12 -7.26
N SER A 117 8.96 0.97 -7.86
CA SER A 117 7.54 0.58 -8.03
C SER A 117 6.86 0.45 -6.66
N ARG A 118 5.58 0.82 -6.59
CA ARG A 118 4.74 0.59 -5.41
C ARG A 118 4.06 -0.78 -5.44
N ASP A 119 4.15 -1.51 -6.55
CA ASP A 119 3.52 -2.82 -6.67
C ASP A 119 4.20 -3.80 -5.70
N PRO A 120 3.43 -4.44 -4.80
CA PRO A 120 3.98 -5.45 -3.91
C PRO A 120 4.18 -6.78 -4.66
N PHE A 121 5.31 -7.43 -4.39
CA PHE A 121 5.66 -8.73 -4.96
C PHE A 121 5.87 -9.76 -3.85
N LEU A 122 5.30 -10.95 -4.05
CA LEU A 122 5.74 -12.16 -3.36
C LEU A 122 7.04 -12.62 -4.02
N GLN A 123 8.12 -12.64 -3.25
CA GLN A 123 9.42 -13.13 -3.69
C GLN A 123 9.80 -14.37 -2.89
N ILE A 124 9.94 -15.50 -3.59
CA ILE A 124 10.36 -16.77 -3.01
C ILE A 124 11.77 -17.04 -3.53
N THR A 125 12.74 -17.07 -2.62
CA THR A 125 14.12 -17.44 -2.92
C THR A 125 14.48 -18.71 -2.18
N ALA A 126 14.90 -19.74 -2.91
CA ALA A 126 15.36 -21.00 -2.34
C ALA A 126 16.79 -21.31 -2.78
N LYS A 127 17.61 -21.81 -1.85
CA LYS A 127 19.01 -22.17 -2.12
C LYS A 127 19.24 -23.64 -1.86
N LYS A 128 19.94 -24.31 -2.79
CA LYS A 128 20.39 -25.70 -2.65
C LYS A 128 21.85 -25.78 -3.11
N GLY A 129 22.78 -25.85 -2.16
CA GLY A 129 24.21 -25.68 -2.44
C GLY A 129 24.49 -24.27 -2.96
N GLU A 130 25.21 -24.16 -4.08
CA GLU A 130 25.47 -22.88 -4.76
C GLU A 130 24.34 -22.43 -5.71
N LYS A 131 23.34 -23.29 -5.98
CA LYS A 131 22.23 -22.94 -6.87
C LYS A 131 21.16 -22.16 -6.13
N GLU A 132 20.69 -21.07 -6.75
CA GLU A 132 19.62 -20.23 -6.26
C GLU A 132 18.42 -20.29 -7.23
N PHE A 133 17.23 -20.50 -6.68
CA PHE A 133 15.96 -20.58 -7.39
C PHE A 133 15.10 -19.41 -6.92
N LYS A 134 14.69 -18.55 -7.85
CA LYS A 134 13.87 -17.37 -7.56
C LYS A 134 12.53 -17.47 -8.26
N HIS A 135 11.49 -17.07 -7.56
CA HIS A 135 10.15 -16.89 -8.09
C HIS A 135 9.58 -15.58 -7.58
N GLU A 136 9.04 -14.77 -8.47
CA GLU A 136 8.45 -13.48 -8.12
C GLU A 136 7.08 -13.34 -8.78
N ARG A 137 6.11 -12.84 -8.02
CA ARG A 137 4.73 -12.63 -8.49
C ARG A 137 4.13 -11.38 -7.82
N PRO A 138 3.44 -10.50 -8.58
CA PRO A 138 2.66 -9.42 -7.97
C PRO A 138 1.61 -9.98 -7.01
N LEU A 139 1.62 -9.50 -5.76
CA LEU A 139 0.69 -9.93 -4.71
C LEU A 139 0.42 -8.80 -3.73
N LEU A 140 -0.80 -8.28 -3.75
CA LEU A 140 -1.31 -7.32 -2.77
C LEU A 140 -2.12 -8.06 -1.70
N LEU A 141 -1.80 -7.83 -0.43
CA LEU A 141 -2.50 -8.41 0.71
C LEU A 141 -3.45 -7.40 1.36
N SER A 142 -4.63 -7.88 1.75
CA SER A 142 -5.67 -7.15 2.48
C SER A 142 -5.61 -7.47 3.97
N ALA A 143 -5.75 -6.46 4.84
CA ALA A 143 -5.83 -6.67 6.29
C ALA A 143 -7.22 -7.15 6.76
N VAL A 144 -8.22 -7.18 5.89
CA VAL A 144 -9.55 -7.71 6.24
C VAL A 144 -9.49 -9.23 6.21
N PRO A 145 -9.77 -9.93 7.33
CA PRO A 145 -9.71 -11.39 7.41
C PRO A 145 -10.92 -12.09 6.77
N VAL A 146 -11.94 -11.32 6.38
CA VAL A 146 -13.21 -11.81 5.84
C VAL A 146 -13.13 -11.87 4.31
N PHE A 147 -14.00 -12.65 3.67
CA PHE A 147 -14.16 -12.78 2.22
C PHE A 147 -13.02 -13.53 1.47
N ASN A 148 -12.10 -14.19 2.20
CA ASN A 148 -11.01 -14.99 1.63
C ASN A 148 -10.20 -14.22 0.56
N VAL A 149 -9.98 -12.94 0.83
CA VAL A 149 -9.39 -11.97 -0.11
C VAL A 149 -7.93 -12.28 -0.36
N ASN A 150 -7.25 -12.75 0.68
CA ASN A 150 -5.89 -13.26 0.59
C ASN A 150 -5.94 -14.77 0.43
N ASN A 151 -5.45 -15.25 -0.70
CA ASN A 151 -5.22 -16.67 -0.91
C ASN A 151 -4.16 -16.84 -1.99
N PHE A 152 -3.13 -17.63 -1.71
CA PHE A 152 -2.15 -18.04 -2.70
C PHE A 152 -1.51 -19.38 -2.32
N GLU A 153 -1.13 -20.13 -3.34
CA GLU A 153 -0.33 -21.33 -3.24
C GLU A 153 0.66 -21.31 -4.41
N GLU A 154 1.95 -21.31 -4.11
CA GLU A 154 3.03 -21.31 -5.11
C GLU A 154 3.86 -22.57 -4.96
N THR A 155 4.12 -23.25 -6.07
CA THR A 155 4.93 -24.47 -6.12
C THR A 155 6.19 -24.24 -6.93
N LEU A 156 7.35 -24.51 -6.35
CA LEU A 156 8.65 -24.42 -7.00
C LEU A 156 9.30 -25.80 -7.02
N ASP A 157 9.85 -26.21 -8.16
CA ASP A 157 10.74 -27.37 -8.23
C ASP A 157 12.19 -26.94 -7.96
N ILE A 158 12.77 -27.52 -6.92
CA ILE A 158 14.14 -27.29 -6.48
C ILE A 158 14.92 -28.58 -6.71
N ASP A 159 15.32 -28.81 -7.97
CA ASP A 159 16.20 -29.92 -8.35
C ASP A 159 15.63 -31.28 -7.88
N GLY A 160 14.38 -31.54 -8.29
CA GLY A 160 13.63 -32.77 -8.02
C GLY A 160 12.87 -32.79 -6.69
N LYS A 161 12.85 -31.68 -5.94
CA LYS A 161 12.08 -31.52 -4.70
C LYS A 161 11.10 -30.36 -4.83
N THR A 162 9.83 -30.63 -4.59
CA THR A 162 8.79 -29.60 -4.64
C THR A 162 8.74 -28.81 -3.34
N LEU A 163 8.96 -27.50 -3.42
CA LEU A 163 8.65 -26.54 -2.37
C LEU A 163 7.25 -25.98 -2.64
N THR A 164 6.35 -26.09 -1.66
CA THR A 164 5.02 -25.46 -1.72
C THR A 164 4.93 -24.37 -0.67
N VAL A 165 4.59 -23.15 -1.09
CA VAL A 165 4.39 -21.99 -0.24
C VAL A 165 2.91 -21.64 -0.27
N ARG A 166 2.24 -21.78 0.88
CA ARG A 166 0.80 -21.48 1.02
C ARG A 166 0.57 -20.30 1.95
N TYR A 167 -0.39 -19.45 1.59
CA TYR A 167 -0.90 -18.43 2.47
C TYR A 167 -1.44 -19.03 3.79
N LYS A 168 -1.08 -18.41 4.92
CA LYS A 168 -1.58 -18.80 6.25
C LYS A 168 -2.46 -17.70 6.85
N ASN A 169 -1.89 -16.52 7.06
CA ASN A 169 -2.58 -15.36 7.61
C ASN A 169 -1.78 -14.08 7.31
N PHE A 170 -2.43 -12.93 7.40
CA PHE A 170 -1.80 -11.61 7.31
C PHE A 170 -2.18 -10.81 8.57
N ILE A 171 -1.15 -10.37 9.31
CA ILE A 171 -1.31 -9.54 10.51
C ILE A 171 -0.68 -8.20 10.18
N LYS A 172 -1.51 -7.17 10.10
CA LYS A 172 -1.06 -5.81 9.79
C LYS A 172 -0.65 -5.09 11.08
N GLY A 173 0.43 -4.31 10.99
CA GLY A 173 0.83 -3.42 12.08
C GLY A 173 1.47 -4.13 13.27
N VAL A 174 2.17 -5.24 13.02
CA VAL A 174 2.97 -5.91 14.06
C VAL A 174 4.05 -4.95 14.52
N THR A 175 3.99 -4.56 15.78
CA THR A 175 5.06 -3.83 16.46
C THR A 175 5.85 -4.81 17.33
N THR A 176 7.15 -4.60 17.41
CA THR A 176 8.00 -5.27 18.39
C THR A 176 7.94 -4.48 19.69
N GLU A 177 7.51 -5.13 20.76
CA GLU A 177 7.53 -4.57 22.11
C GLU A 177 8.61 -5.27 22.92
N VAL A 178 9.40 -4.49 23.67
CA VAL A 178 10.38 -5.04 24.61
C VAL A 178 9.60 -5.54 25.83
N LYS A 179 9.77 -6.83 26.17
CA LYS A 179 9.19 -7.44 27.37
C LYS A 179 10.31 -7.90 28.29
N GLU A 180 10.06 -7.80 29.59
CA GLU A 180 10.94 -8.37 30.60
C GLU A 180 11.00 -9.89 30.42
N ASP A 181 12.20 -10.41 30.26
CA ASP A 181 12.50 -11.83 30.17
C ASP A 181 13.72 -12.10 31.07
N PRO A 182 13.59 -12.90 32.14
CA PRO A 182 14.69 -13.25 33.02
C PRO A 182 15.87 -13.94 32.33
N GLU A 183 15.64 -14.59 31.18
CA GLU A 183 16.67 -15.19 30.33
C GLU A 183 16.97 -14.35 29.07
N GLY A 184 16.40 -13.16 28.99
CA GLY A 184 16.53 -12.25 27.85
C GLY A 184 17.89 -11.55 27.77
N GLU A 185 18.17 -10.97 26.60
CA GLU A 185 19.33 -10.12 26.40
C GLU A 185 19.08 -8.71 26.99
N PRO A 186 20.11 -8.04 27.53
CA PRO A 186 19.98 -6.65 27.93
C PRO A 186 19.60 -5.74 26.76
N ILE A 187 18.55 -4.95 26.96
CA ILE A 187 18.03 -3.97 25.99
C ILE A 187 17.85 -2.63 26.70
N ILE A 188 18.24 -1.54 26.04
CA ILE A 188 17.93 -0.17 26.46
C ILE A 188 17.06 0.50 25.41
N THR A 189 15.99 1.18 25.84
CA THR A 189 15.17 2.03 24.96
C THR A 189 15.33 3.48 25.39
N LEU A 190 15.78 4.33 24.48
CA LEU A 190 16.01 5.76 24.70
C LEU A 190 15.07 6.55 23.80
N ARG A 191 14.41 7.57 24.35
CA ARG A 191 13.68 8.55 23.52
C ARG A 191 14.54 9.78 23.32
N ALA A 192 14.97 10.03 22.09
CA ALA A 192 15.68 11.24 21.71
C ALA A 192 14.71 12.21 21.03
N SER A 193 14.79 13.50 21.34
CA SER A 193 13.97 14.53 20.68
C SER A 193 14.84 15.68 20.22
N ALA A 194 14.57 16.14 18.99
CA ALA A 194 15.20 17.30 18.39
C ALA A 194 14.10 18.17 17.76
N GLY A 195 13.75 19.27 18.43
CA GLY A 195 12.65 20.13 17.99
C GLY A 195 11.28 19.51 18.29
N MET A 196 10.41 19.40 17.27
CA MET A 196 9.09 18.79 17.43
C MET A 196 9.09 17.27 17.20
N ASP A 197 10.19 16.71 16.69
CA ASP A 197 10.30 15.28 16.39
C ASP A 197 10.91 14.53 17.58
N SER A 198 10.39 13.33 17.85
CA SER A 198 10.96 12.38 18.80
C SER A 198 11.13 11.02 18.16
N ILE A 199 12.26 10.37 18.42
CA ILE A 199 12.56 9.01 17.97
C ILE A 199 12.76 8.10 19.18
N ASP A 200 12.23 6.89 19.11
CA ASP A 200 12.52 5.83 20.06
C ASP A 200 13.66 4.97 19.49
N LEU A 201 14.77 4.92 20.23
CA LEU A 201 15.97 4.18 19.91
C LEU A 201 16.06 2.96 20.82
N THR A 202 15.81 1.77 20.27
CA THR A 202 15.94 0.50 21.00
C THR A 202 17.28 -0.15 20.64
N MET A 203 18.15 -0.32 21.62
CA MET A 203 19.51 -0.83 21.45
C MET A 203 19.71 -2.12 22.24
N LYS A 204 20.39 -3.09 21.62
CA LYS A 204 20.89 -4.30 22.27
C LYS A 204 22.32 -4.11 22.74
N GLU A 205 22.76 -4.87 23.74
CA GLU A 205 24.17 -4.85 24.14
C GLU A 205 25.08 -5.21 22.95
N GLY A 206 26.16 -4.45 22.77
CA GLY A 206 27.05 -4.48 21.62
C GLY A 206 26.67 -3.57 20.44
N SER A 207 25.51 -2.91 20.48
CA SER A 207 25.08 -1.98 19.42
C SER A 207 25.63 -0.56 19.60
N PHE A 208 25.80 0.14 18.49
CA PHE A 208 26.12 1.57 18.47
C PHE A 208 25.25 2.26 17.41
N GLU A 209 24.83 3.48 17.70
CA GLU A 209 23.97 4.27 16.83
C GLU A 209 24.56 5.68 16.66
N ASP A 210 24.69 6.11 15.40
CA ASP A 210 25.42 7.31 15.01
C ASP A 210 24.46 8.38 14.47
N PHE A 211 24.41 9.52 15.16
CA PHE A 211 23.56 10.67 14.83
C PHE A 211 24.36 11.83 14.21
N GLY A 212 25.52 11.54 13.61
CA GLY A 212 26.37 12.54 12.97
C GLY A 212 27.31 13.18 13.98
N SER A 213 26.86 14.20 14.72
CA SER A 213 27.68 14.90 15.72
C SER A 213 27.76 14.18 17.07
N PHE A 214 26.87 13.21 17.31
CA PHE A 214 26.76 12.48 18.56
C PHE A 214 26.53 10.99 18.30
N ALA A 215 27.04 10.11 19.18
CA ALA A 215 26.81 8.67 19.11
C ALA A 215 26.34 8.08 20.45
N PHE A 216 25.42 7.12 20.40
CA PHE A 216 25.03 6.30 21.55
C PHE A 216 25.63 4.91 21.40
N ILE A 217 26.24 4.41 22.47
CA ILE A 217 26.91 3.12 22.50
C ILE A 217 26.34 2.32 23.66
N PHE A 218 25.79 1.14 23.40
CA PHE A 218 25.38 0.22 24.45
C PHE A 218 26.36 -0.95 24.48
N SER A 219 27.47 -0.78 25.18
CA SER A 219 28.53 -1.76 25.31
C SER A 219 29.41 -1.41 26.51
N ASP A 220 30.02 -2.43 27.10
CA ASP A 220 31.16 -2.27 27.99
C ASP A 220 32.23 -1.38 27.32
N PRO A 221 32.60 -0.22 27.93
CA PRO A 221 33.59 0.70 27.39
C PRO A 221 34.96 0.06 27.15
N ASP A 222 35.35 -0.91 27.98
CA ASP A 222 36.66 -1.58 27.88
C ASP A 222 36.71 -2.56 26.70
N LYS A 223 35.55 -3.01 26.21
CA LYS A 223 35.42 -3.92 25.06
C LYS A 223 35.18 -3.19 23.75
N PHE A 224 34.87 -1.90 23.78
CA PHE A 224 34.57 -1.11 22.58
C PHE A 224 35.86 -0.71 21.85
N LYS A 225 36.09 -1.29 20.67
CA LYS A 225 37.35 -1.12 19.89
C LYS A 225 37.23 -0.21 18.66
N GLN A 226 36.07 0.42 18.44
CA GLN A 226 35.89 1.31 17.27
C GLN A 226 36.39 2.72 17.58
N ARG A 227 37.06 3.33 16.60
CA ARG A 227 37.59 4.70 16.70
C ARG A 227 36.54 5.69 16.24
N LEU A 228 36.07 6.54 17.15
CA LEU A 228 35.11 7.61 16.88
C LEU A 228 35.86 8.95 16.84
N GLU A 229 36.22 9.42 15.64
CA GLU A 229 36.91 10.71 15.47
C GLU A 229 35.91 11.86 15.29
N GLY A 230 36.10 12.94 16.07
CA GLY A 230 35.37 14.20 15.90
C GLY A 230 33.91 14.17 16.35
N LYS A 231 33.54 13.26 17.26
CA LYS A 231 32.15 13.09 17.75
C LYS A 231 32.10 13.01 19.26
N ASP A 232 31.03 13.56 19.84
CA ASP A 232 30.67 13.32 21.23
C ASP A 232 29.96 11.97 21.36
N PHE A 233 30.18 11.24 22.46
CA PHE A 233 29.57 9.91 22.66
C PHE A 233 29.15 9.67 24.10
N VAL A 234 28.10 8.85 24.27
CA VAL A 234 27.63 8.38 25.58
C VAL A 234 27.56 6.86 25.59
N PHE A 235 28.14 6.28 26.64
CA PHE A 235 28.11 4.85 26.91
C PHE A 235 26.98 4.51 27.88
N PHE A 236 26.24 3.47 27.51
CA PHE A 236 25.41 2.69 28.41
C PHE A 236 26.04 1.30 28.49
N PHE A 237 25.99 0.67 29.67
CA PHE A 237 26.45 -0.70 29.86
C PHE A 237 25.71 -1.30 31.06
N VAL A 238 25.54 -2.62 31.04
CA VAL A 238 25.06 -3.35 32.20
C VAL A 238 26.24 -3.50 33.16
N LYS A 239 26.03 -3.16 34.42
CA LYS A 239 27.00 -3.38 35.46
C LYS A 239 26.61 -4.67 36.19
N ASP A 240 27.50 -5.67 36.13
CA ASP A 240 27.41 -6.89 36.93
C ASP A 240 27.49 -6.58 38.44
#